data_AF-A0A9N9N027-F1
#
_entry.id   AF-A0A9N9N027-F1
#
_cell.length_a   1.000
_cell.length_b   1.000
_cell.length_c   1.000
_cell.angle_alpha   90.00
_cell.angle_beta   90.00
_cell.angle_gamma   90.00
#
_symmetry.space_group_name_H-M   'P 1'
#
loop_
_entity.id
_entity.type
_entity.pdbx_description
1 polymer ?
#
loop_
_entity_poly.entity_id
_entity_poly.type
_entity_poly.pdbx_seq_one_letter_code
_entity_poly.pdbx_strand_id
1 'polypeptide(L)'
;MKVHHFVFLIWVPVLALSVPIVDFDIWGDQRQASSSLVADKDLSRLPRVLNFFPVPFVEECKANDGRRRGICMNTYECRIQGGKSYGFCALGFGVCCVFTSTCDKQVINNITYFVNPDFPDLSKNMSSCRVKVQKIEPEVTQIRFDFVHFNLGQPNRSTGVCEEDIFRISTENATRELTLCGYNSGQHLYFDVENVDGIQIDMVLAKKAVQRIWEVVITQIPFDQRTPPGCLQYFTGSTGVIQTMNFADNGRHLANQDYSICIRQESNMCSISYEQCSEDSFRIAPNTENDLDTNSIEEGSGDYDNELQESVRAVDLCNDKIVLPCDSEELLMPGIFGMNPGHCNLIHCGSTLCPAGQSPCKIESSATPFNIGVHFGETISNELSPEDNLGMCLVYEQIPCEF
;
A
#
# COMPACT_ATOMS: atom_id res chain seq x y z
N MET A 1 0.10 22.11 77.16
CA MET A 1 -1.24 22.54 76.72
C MET A 1 -1.87 21.40 75.94
N LYS A 2 -2.87 20.73 76.53
CA LYS A 2 -3.74 19.74 75.88
C LYS A 2 -4.95 20.47 75.32
N VAL A 3 -5.32 20.23 74.07
CA VAL A 3 -6.66 20.52 73.57
C VAL A 3 -7.16 19.28 72.83
N HIS A 4 -8.16 18.64 73.42
CA HIS A 4 -8.95 17.56 72.83
C HIS A 4 -9.96 18.17 71.85
N HIS A 5 -10.22 17.50 70.73
CA HIS A 5 -11.46 17.69 69.97
C HIS A 5 -12.22 16.38 69.90
N PHE A 6 -13.45 16.46 70.41
CA PHE A 6 -14.43 15.40 70.55
C PHE A 6 -15.19 15.21 69.23
N VAL A 7 -15.44 13.94 68.92
CA VAL A 7 -16.29 13.44 67.83
C VAL A 7 -17.76 13.61 68.21
N PHE A 8 -18.59 14.08 67.27
CA PHE A 8 -20.04 13.87 67.28
C PHE A 8 -20.46 13.32 65.92
N LEU A 9 -20.82 12.03 65.89
CA LEU A 9 -21.50 11.35 64.80
C LEU A 9 -23.00 11.47 65.03
N ILE A 10 -23.74 12.08 64.09
CA ILE A 10 -25.20 12.09 64.07
C ILE A 10 -25.67 11.10 62.99
N TRP A 11 -26.51 10.16 63.43
CA TRP A 11 -27.08 9.06 62.69
C TRP A 11 -28.42 9.50 62.09
N VAL A 12 -28.63 9.38 60.78
CA VAL A 12 -29.94 9.59 60.12
C VAL A 12 -30.30 8.32 59.35
N PRO A 13 -31.45 7.67 59.63
CA PRO A 13 -31.83 6.42 58.99
C PRO A 13 -32.55 6.70 57.66
N VAL A 14 -32.10 6.06 56.57
CA VAL A 14 -32.81 6.05 55.28
C VAL A 14 -33.55 4.71 55.16
N LEU A 15 -34.88 4.79 55.09
CA LEU A 15 -35.77 3.68 54.83
C LEU A 15 -35.60 3.17 53.39
N ALA A 16 -35.36 1.86 53.26
CA ALA A 16 -35.42 1.13 52.00
C ALA A 16 -36.87 0.69 51.73
N LEU A 17 -37.39 1.00 50.55
CA LEU A 17 -38.60 0.38 50.00
C LEU A 17 -38.25 -0.25 48.64
N SER A 18 -38.40 -1.57 48.58
CA SER A 18 -38.32 -2.41 47.39
C SER A 18 -39.66 -2.42 46.65
N VAL A 19 -39.62 -2.35 45.32
CA VAL A 19 -40.77 -2.65 44.44
C VAL A 19 -40.32 -3.68 43.40
N PRO A 20 -41.10 -4.75 43.16
CA PRO A 20 -40.66 -5.92 42.41
C PRO A 20 -40.84 -5.78 40.88
N ILE A 21 -40.09 -6.65 40.21
CA ILE A 21 -40.08 -6.96 38.77
C ILE A 21 -41.45 -7.51 38.34
N VAL A 22 -41.90 -7.13 37.14
CA VAL A 22 -43.01 -7.80 36.46
C VAL A 22 -42.54 -8.21 35.06
N ASP A 23 -42.39 -9.52 34.87
CA ASP A 23 -42.22 -10.18 33.58
C ASP A 23 -43.46 -9.97 32.71
N PHE A 24 -43.27 -9.61 31.44
CA PHE A 24 -44.35 -9.56 30.47
C PHE A 24 -44.13 -10.62 29.39
N ASP A 25 -45.06 -11.57 29.39
CA ASP A 25 -45.08 -12.82 28.63
C ASP A 25 -45.32 -12.56 27.13
N ILE A 26 -44.37 -13.02 26.31
CA ILE A 26 -44.39 -12.99 24.85
C ILE A 26 -44.72 -14.42 24.42
N TRP A 27 -46.01 -14.78 24.47
CA TRP A 27 -46.79 -15.63 23.53
C TRP A 27 -47.92 -16.39 24.24
N GLY A 28 -49.17 -16.02 23.94
CA GLY A 28 -50.37 -16.74 24.38
C GLY A 28 -51.63 -16.28 23.66
N ASP A 29 -51.91 -16.92 22.52
CA ASP A 29 -53.07 -16.76 21.62
C ASP A 29 -54.44 -16.85 22.30
N GLN A 30 -55.42 -16.02 21.86
CA GLN A 30 -56.73 -16.53 21.40
C GLN A 30 -57.57 -15.50 20.61
N ARG A 31 -58.16 -16.02 19.52
CA ARG A 31 -58.97 -15.36 18.47
C ARG A 31 -60.38 -14.98 18.94
N GLN A 32 -60.96 -13.89 18.41
CA GLN A 32 -62.26 -13.90 17.71
C GLN A 32 -62.62 -12.53 17.10
N ALA A 33 -63.22 -12.58 15.91
CA ALA A 33 -63.58 -11.47 15.04
C ALA A 33 -64.82 -10.68 15.50
N SER A 34 -64.86 -9.37 15.23
CA SER A 34 -66.06 -8.68 14.73
C SER A 34 -65.72 -7.28 14.20
N SER A 35 -66.33 -6.94 13.08
CA SER A 35 -66.24 -5.64 12.41
C SER A 35 -66.94 -4.55 13.22
N SER A 36 -66.32 -3.38 13.33
CA SER A 36 -67.05 -2.12 13.45
C SER A 36 -66.20 -0.96 12.93
N LEU A 37 -66.78 -0.27 11.95
CA LEU A 37 -66.29 0.97 11.37
C LEU A 37 -66.34 2.07 12.45
N VAL A 38 -65.19 2.64 12.81
CA VAL A 38 -65.16 3.93 13.52
C VAL A 38 -64.36 4.91 12.67
N ALA A 39 -65.08 5.95 12.27
CA ALA A 39 -64.65 7.01 11.38
C ALA A 39 -63.51 7.85 11.99
N ASP A 40 -62.48 7.99 11.16
CA ASP A 40 -61.69 9.19 10.86
C ASP A 40 -61.57 10.27 11.96
N LYS A 41 -60.36 10.33 12.54
CA LYS A 41 -59.79 11.56 13.08
C LYS A 41 -58.36 11.72 12.57
N ASP A 42 -58.26 12.19 11.33
CA ASP A 42 -57.38 13.28 10.89
C ASP A 42 -55.96 13.27 11.48
N LEU A 43 -55.18 12.26 11.08
CA LEU A 43 -53.72 12.20 11.25
C LEU A 43 -53.02 12.71 9.98
N SER A 44 -53.49 13.81 9.39
CA SER A 44 -53.03 14.31 8.08
C SER A 44 -51.97 15.42 8.14
N ARG A 45 -51.52 15.85 9.33
CA ARG A 45 -50.60 17.01 9.44
C ARG A 45 -49.46 16.87 10.44
N LEU A 46 -48.85 15.69 10.53
CA LEU A 46 -47.45 15.61 10.96
C LEU A 46 -46.60 15.50 9.69
N PRO A 47 -45.62 16.40 9.46
CA PRO A 47 -44.69 16.23 8.35
C PRO A 47 -43.92 14.95 8.59
N ARG A 48 -44.33 13.87 7.92
CA ARG A 48 -43.52 12.67 7.78
C ARG A 48 -42.39 13.04 6.85
N VAL A 49 -41.27 13.46 7.43
CA VAL A 49 -40.00 13.50 6.71
C VAL A 49 -39.70 12.05 6.36
N LEU A 50 -40.04 11.65 5.14
CA LEU A 50 -39.60 10.38 4.59
C LEU A 50 -38.09 10.50 4.45
N ASN A 51 -37.36 9.85 5.36
CA ASN A 51 -35.90 9.79 5.32
C ASN A 51 -35.50 8.83 4.21
N PHE A 52 -35.68 9.25 2.95
CA PHE A 52 -35.22 8.55 1.75
C PHE A 52 -33.73 8.81 1.52
N PHE A 53 -32.90 8.70 2.55
CA PHE A 53 -31.48 8.48 2.30
C PHE A 53 -31.31 6.98 2.10
N PRO A 54 -31.17 6.49 0.86
CA PRO A 54 -30.57 5.16 0.68
C PRO A 54 -29.29 5.12 1.51
N VAL A 55 -28.99 3.95 2.11
CA VAL A 55 -27.70 3.67 2.76
C VAL A 55 -26.62 4.30 1.90
N PRO A 56 -25.78 5.21 2.44
CA PRO A 56 -24.94 6.06 1.60
C PRO A 56 -23.99 5.18 0.83
N PHE A 57 -24.30 4.95 -0.44
CA PHE A 57 -23.27 4.56 -1.39
C PHE A 57 -22.38 5.80 -1.51
N VAL A 58 -21.21 5.73 -0.89
CA VAL A 58 -20.19 6.78 -0.98
C VAL A 58 -19.76 6.83 -2.44
N GLU A 59 -20.38 7.71 -3.22
CA GLU A 59 -20.09 7.84 -4.65
C GLU A 59 -18.86 8.72 -4.82
N GLU A 60 -17.81 8.17 -5.41
CA GLU A 60 -16.66 8.97 -5.83
C GLU A 60 -17.05 9.93 -6.96
N CYS A 61 -16.53 11.15 -6.90
CA CYS A 61 -16.78 12.17 -7.91
C CYS A 61 -15.45 12.74 -8.43
N LYS A 62 -15.46 13.23 -9.66
CA LYS A 62 -14.32 13.97 -10.23
C LYS A 62 -14.46 15.45 -9.91
N ALA A 63 -13.43 16.05 -9.33
CA ALA A 63 -13.40 17.47 -9.05
C ALA A 63 -13.39 18.29 -10.35
N ASN A 64 -13.99 19.49 -10.31
CA ASN A 64 -14.03 20.41 -11.45
C ASN A 64 -12.64 20.92 -11.90
N ASP A 65 -11.60 20.74 -11.08
CA ASP A 65 -10.20 21.01 -11.48
C ASP A 65 -9.65 19.96 -12.46
N GLY A 66 -10.41 18.89 -12.71
CA GLY A 66 -10.08 17.82 -13.64
C GLY A 66 -8.99 16.86 -13.14
N ARG A 67 -8.42 17.11 -11.97
CA ARG A 67 -7.21 16.45 -11.47
C ARG A 67 -7.46 15.63 -10.22
N ARG A 68 -8.29 16.12 -9.30
CA ARG A 68 -8.58 15.42 -8.06
C ARG A 68 -9.89 14.64 -8.14
N ARG A 69 -10.00 13.61 -7.32
CA ARG A 69 -11.25 12.91 -7.02
C ARG A 69 -11.67 13.28 -5.60
N GLY A 70 -12.96 13.20 -5.34
CA GLY A 70 -13.54 13.46 -4.05
C GLY A 70 -14.69 12.52 -3.78
N ILE A 71 -15.41 12.79 -2.70
CA ILE A 71 -16.60 12.05 -2.31
C ILE A 71 -17.81 12.95 -2.53
N CYS A 72 -18.83 12.43 -3.18
CA CYS A 72 -20.09 13.13 -3.37
C CYS A 72 -20.87 13.19 -2.05
N MET A 73 -21.10 14.40 -1.53
CA MET A 73 -21.83 14.60 -0.28
C MET A 73 -22.53 15.96 -0.26
N ASN A 74 -23.34 16.19 0.79
CA ASN A 74 -23.97 17.49 0.98
C ASN A 74 -22.91 18.57 1.25
N THR A 75 -23.13 19.79 0.73
CA THR A 75 -22.26 20.96 0.99
C THR A 75 -22.04 21.22 2.48
N TYR A 76 -23.08 21.05 3.31
CA TYR A 76 -22.94 21.23 4.76
C TYR A 76 -22.00 20.18 5.38
N GLU A 77 -22.19 18.91 5.00
CA GLU A 77 -21.37 17.78 5.46
C GLU A 77 -19.90 17.92 5.06
N CYS A 78 -19.65 18.27 3.80
CA CYS A 78 -18.31 18.52 3.29
C CYS A 78 -17.56 19.56 4.13
N ARG A 79 -18.25 20.65 4.48
CA ARG A 79 -17.66 21.75 5.25
C ARG A 79 -17.36 21.35 6.70
N ILE A 80 -18.27 20.64 7.37
CA ILE A 80 -18.07 20.24 8.77
C ILE A 80 -16.99 19.16 8.91
N GLN A 81 -16.79 18.32 7.90
CA GLN A 81 -15.70 17.34 7.84
C GLN A 81 -14.35 17.95 7.39
N GLY A 82 -14.30 19.26 7.16
CA GLY A 82 -13.08 19.99 6.81
C GLY A 82 -12.65 19.87 5.34
N GLY A 83 -13.53 19.36 4.47
CA GLY A 83 -13.30 19.28 3.03
C GLY A 83 -13.65 20.57 2.29
N LYS A 84 -13.32 20.61 1.00
CA LYS A 84 -13.62 21.72 0.09
C LYS A 84 -14.47 21.22 -1.08
N SER A 85 -15.46 22.00 -1.49
CA SER A 85 -16.34 21.69 -2.61
C SER A 85 -15.69 22.03 -3.96
N TYR A 86 -15.60 21.05 -4.86
CA TYR A 86 -15.05 21.19 -6.20
C TYR A 86 -16.05 20.77 -7.28
N GLY A 87 -17.19 21.45 -7.32
CA GLY A 87 -18.24 21.18 -8.32
C GLY A 87 -19.42 20.41 -7.75
N PHE A 88 -20.38 20.15 -8.63
CA PHE A 88 -21.63 19.48 -8.30
C PHE A 88 -21.56 17.99 -8.66
N CYS A 89 -22.22 17.15 -7.88
CA CYS A 89 -22.37 15.72 -8.13
C CYS A 89 -23.84 15.32 -7.89
N ALA A 90 -24.18 14.05 -8.15
CA ALA A 90 -25.54 13.51 -8.02
C ALA A 90 -26.60 14.44 -8.66
N LEU A 91 -26.43 14.80 -9.95
CA LEU A 91 -27.33 15.70 -10.69
C LEU A 91 -27.57 17.08 -10.03
N GLY A 92 -26.66 17.56 -9.18
CA GLY A 92 -26.75 18.85 -8.50
C GLY A 92 -27.29 18.78 -7.07
N PHE A 93 -27.61 17.59 -6.55
CA PHE A 93 -28.03 17.42 -5.16
C PHE A 93 -26.87 17.41 -4.16
N GLY A 94 -25.64 17.17 -4.64
CA GLY A 94 -24.43 17.17 -3.82
C GLY A 94 -23.31 18.02 -4.41
N VAL A 95 -22.22 18.15 -3.64
CA VAL A 95 -20.96 18.72 -4.09
C VAL A 95 -19.86 17.67 -4.04
N CYS A 96 -18.89 17.79 -4.95
CA CYS A 96 -17.73 16.94 -4.93
C CYS A 96 -16.75 17.41 -3.83
N CYS A 97 -16.72 16.70 -2.70
CA CYS A 97 -15.92 17.10 -1.55
C CYS A 97 -14.52 16.50 -1.62
N VAL A 98 -13.50 17.35 -1.58
CA VAL A 98 -12.09 16.94 -1.56
C VAL A 98 -11.49 17.23 -0.19
N PHE A 99 -10.92 16.21 0.41
CA PHE A 99 -10.22 16.30 1.69
C PHE A 99 -8.73 16.48 1.48
N THR A 100 -8.13 17.44 2.17
CA THR A 100 -6.69 17.71 2.12
C THR A 100 -6.14 17.76 3.53
N SER A 101 -5.04 17.04 3.78
CA SER A 101 -4.30 17.08 5.03
C SER A 101 -2.88 17.59 4.79
N THR A 102 -2.35 18.29 5.77
CA THR A 102 -0.99 18.83 5.79
C THR A 102 -0.29 18.31 7.03
N CYS A 103 0.94 18.76 7.28
CA CYS A 103 1.69 18.43 8.49
C CYS A 103 0.92 18.73 9.78
N ASP A 104 1.19 17.91 10.79
CA ASP A 104 0.70 17.94 12.17
C ASP A 104 -0.83 17.83 12.30
N LYS A 105 -1.47 17.26 11.28
CA LYS A 105 -2.91 16.97 11.25
C LYS A 105 -3.18 15.48 11.25
N GLN A 106 -4.47 15.16 11.37
CA GLN A 106 -4.97 13.79 11.34
C GLN A 106 -5.85 13.58 10.10
N VAL A 107 -5.71 12.41 9.50
CA VAL A 107 -6.54 11.93 8.39
C VAL A 107 -7.64 11.05 8.98
N ILE A 108 -8.87 11.52 8.85
CA ILE A 108 -10.09 10.88 9.41
C ILE A 108 -11.15 10.60 8.34
N ASN A 109 -10.89 10.97 7.08
CA ASN A 109 -11.80 10.75 5.96
C ASN A 109 -11.11 9.90 4.90
N ASN A 110 -11.89 9.11 4.16
CA ASN A 110 -11.37 8.37 3.01
C ASN A 110 -11.02 9.35 1.85
N ILE A 111 -10.11 8.94 0.97
CA ILE A 111 -9.65 9.73 -0.18
C ILE A 111 -9.15 11.11 0.27
N THR A 112 -8.15 11.11 1.16
CA THR A 112 -7.53 12.35 1.65
C THR A 112 -6.19 12.60 0.95
N TYR A 113 -6.02 13.81 0.42
CA TYR A 113 -4.78 14.26 -0.20
C TYR A 113 -3.83 14.78 0.87
N PHE A 114 -2.75 14.04 1.14
CA PHE A 114 -1.64 14.52 1.95
C PHE A 114 -0.69 15.35 1.08
N VAL A 115 -0.62 16.65 1.36
CA VAL A 115 0.13 17.63 0.58
C VAL A 115 1.12 18.40 1.45
N ASN A 116 2.15 18.96 0.82
CA ASN A 116 3.02 19.89 1.52
C ASN A 116 2.26 21.17 1.94
N PRO A 117 2.66 21.83 3.04
CA PRO A 117 1.94 22.99 3.58
C PRO A 117 1.71 24.12 2.56
N ASP A 118 2.68 24.33 1.67
CA ASP A 118 2.66 25.39 0.65
C ASP A 118 2.14 24.92 -0.72
N PHE A 119 1.56 23.72 -0.83
CA PHE A 119 1.12 23.15 -2.11
C PHE A 119 0.18 24.12 -2.87
N PRO A 120 0.38 24.36 -4.19
CA PRO A 120 1.25 23.64 -5.13
C PRO A 120 2.70 24.15 -5.21
N ASP A 121 3.08 25.13 -4.39
CA ASP A 121 4.46 25.61 -4.35
C ASP A 121 5.38 24.58 -3.67
N LEU A 122 6.68 24.65 -3.96
CA LEU A 122 7.68 23.79 -3.36
C LEU A 122 7.84 24.08 -1.86
N SER A 123 7.97 23.03 -1.05
CA SER A 123 8.22 23.17 0.39
C SER A 123 9.60 23.78 0.65
N LYS A 124 9.65 24.88 1.42
CA LYS A 124 10.89 25.56 1.82
C LYS A 124 11.02 25.59 3.34
N ASN A 125 12.23 25.38 3.85
CA ASN A 125 12.58 25.55 5.27
C ASN A 125 11.80 24.67 6.26
N MET A 126 11.43 23.45 5.87
CA MET A 126 10.79 22.48 6.77
C MET A 126 11.76 21.35 7.12
N SER A 127 11.82 20.99 8.40
CA SER A 127 12.69 19.90 8.90
C SER A 127 11.94 18.60 9.17
N SER A 128 10.65 18.68 9.48
CA SER A 128 9.83 17.52 9.81
C SER A 128 8.37 17.80 9.52
N CYS A 129 7.62 16.76 9.15
CA CYS A 129 6.20 16.82 8.92
C CYS A 129 5.56 15.48 9.29
N ARG A 130 4.68 15.48 10.29
CA ARG A 130 4.01 14.27 10.76
C ARG A 130 2.53 14.30 10.42
N VAL A 131 1.97 13.18 9.99
CA VAL A 131 0.52 13.02 9.81
C VAL A 131 0.07 11.70 10.41
N LYS A 132 -0.98 11.74 11.23
CA LYS A 132 -1.59 10.53 11.79
C LYS A 132 -2.77 10.11 10.92
N VAL A 133 -2.82 8.87 10.47
CA VAL A 133 -3.95 8.31 9.73
C VAL A 133 -4.70 7.38 10.67
N GLN A 134 -5.95 7.72 10.98
CA GLN A 134 -6.83 6.87 11.76
C GLN A 134 -7.73 6.07 10.84
N LYS A 135 -8.01 4.82 11.21
CA LYS A 135 -9.02 4.04 10.51
C LYS A 135 -10.38 4.72 10.59
N ILE A 136 -11.05 4.87 9.45
CA ILE A 136 -12.44 5.37 9.42
C ILE A 136 -13.41 4.36 10.02
N GLU A 137 -13.10 3.07 9.87
CA GLU A 137 -13.92 1.94 10.30
C GLU A 137 -13.00 0.77 10.72
N PRO A 138 -13.43 -0.07 11.67
CA PRO A 138 -12.63 -1.21 12.12
C PRO A 138 -12.37 -2.26 11.03
N GLU A 139 -13.23 -2.32 10.01
CA GLU A 139 -13.11 -3.27 8.88
C GLU A 139 -12.02 -2.87 7.87
N VAL A 140 -11.42 -1.69 8.00
CA VAL A 140 -10.27 -1.27 7.20
C VAL A 140 -9.08 -2.17 7.51
N THR A 141 -8.58 -2.88 6.50
CA THR A 141 -7.42 -3.76 6.64
C THR A 141 -6.20 -3.29 5.88
N GLN A 142 -6.37 -2.41 4.90
CA GLN A 142 -5.27 -1.88 4.10
C GLN A 142 -5.41 -0.38 3.87
N ILE A 143 -4.28 0.30 3.73
CA ILE A 143 -4.22 1.70 3.29
C ILE A 143 -3.40 1.74 2.00
N ARG A 144 -4.00 2.25 0.93
CA ARG A 144 -3.35 2.52 -0.34
C ARG A 144 -2.87 3.96 -0.38
N PHE A 145 -1.63 4.12 -0.81
CA PHE A 145 -1.01 5.42 -1.07
C PHE A 145 -0.76 5.53 -2.57
N ASP A 146 -1.37 6.54 -3.22
CA ASP A 146 -1.07 6.88 -4.60
C ASP A 146 -0.23 8.15 -4.65
N PHE A 147 0.98 8.05 -5.19
CA PHE A 147 1.92 9.16 -5.30
C PHE A 147 1.63 9.97 -6.57
N VAL A 148 0.68 10.91 -6.51
CA VAL A 148 0.33 11.75 -7.67
C VAL A 148 1.52 12.63 -8.07
N HIS A 149 2.08 13.31 -7.07
CA HIS A 149 3.37 13.97 -7.18
C HIS A 149 4.18 13.56 -5.96
N PHE A 150 5.39 13.08 -6.16
CA PHE A 150 6.27 12.73 -5.06
C PHE A 150 7.72 12.84 -5.50
N ASN A 151 8.37 13.90 -5.00
CA ASN A 151 9.78 14.15 -5.21
C ASN A 151 10.39 14.68 -3.91
N LEU A 152 11.25 13.86 -3.32
CA LEU A 152 12.08 14.17 -2.17
C LEU A 152 13.57 14.09 -2.55
N GLY A 153 14.46 14.43 -1.62
CA GLY A 153 15.89 14.17 -1.76
C GLY A 153 16.16 12.70 -2.11
N GLN A 154 17.09 12.50 -3.04
CA GLN A 154 17.55 11.17 -3.45
C GLN A 154 18.24 10.45 -2.29
N PRO A 155 18.24 9.10 -2.26
CA PRO A 155 19.06 8.34 -1.34
C PRO A 155 20.55 8.67 -1.53
N ASN A 156 21.36 8.27 -0.55
CA ASN A 156 22.80 8.32 -0.67
C ASN A 156 23.24 7.55 -1.93
N ARG A 157 24.03 8.19 -2.80
CA ARG A 157 24.36 7.63 -4.12
C ARG A 157 25.20 6.35 -4.03
N SER A 158 26.01 6.21 -2.99
CA SER A 158 26.84 5.02 -2.80
C SER A 158 26.09 3.90 -2.12
N THR A 159 25.16 4.22 -1.20
CA THR A 159 24.54 3.21 -0.35
C THR A 159 23.09 2.88 -0.71
N GLY A 160 22.36 3.76 -1.39
CA GLY A 160 20.91 3.59 -1.61
C GLY A 160 20.06 3.85 -0.35
N VAL A 161 20.67 4.22 0.78
CA VAL A 161 19.96 4.52 2.03
C VAL A 161 19.42 5.96 2.04
N CYS A 162 18.19 6.13 2.50
CA CYS A 162 17.57 7.44 2.71
C CYS A 162 18.10 8.09 4.01
N GLU A 163 19.09 8.97 3.90
CA GLU A 163 19.71 9.65 5.06
C GLU A 163 19.25 11.10 5.24
N GLU A 164 19.08 11.85 4.14
CA GLU A 164 18.76 13.28 4.17
C GLU A 164 17.24 13.52 4.28
N ASP A 165 16.49 13.06 3.27
CA ASP A 165 15.04 13.17 3.22
C ASP A 165 14.43 11.76 3.34
N ILE A 166 13.48 11.59 4.24
CA ILE A 166 12.89 10.31 4.62
C ILE A 166 11.38 10.48 4.64
N PHE A 167 10.67 9.64 3.91
CA PHE A 167 9.24 9.40 4.07
C PHE A 167 9.05 8.04 4.73
N ARG A 168 8.57 8.05 5.96
CA ARG A 168 8.41 6.84 6.76
C ARG A 168 6.95 6.62 7.08
N ILE A 169 6.47 5.41 6.83
CA ILE A 169 5.16 4.94 7.29
C ILE A 169 5.42 3.94 8.40
N SER A 170 4.83 4.16 9.57
CA SER A 170 4.97 3.27 10.72
C SER A 170 3.63 3.03 11.39
N THR A 171 3.47 1.83 11.94
CA THR A 171 2.39 1.53 12.88
C THR A 171 2.67 2.18 14.24
N GLU A 172 1.64 2.44 15.05
CA GLU A 172 1.83 3.11 16.36
C GLU A 172 2.78 2.35 17.30
N ASN A 173 2.82 1.02 17.20
CA ASN A 173 3.72 0.15 17.96
C ASN A 173 5.04 -0.16 17.22
N ALA A 174 5.30 0.49 16.07
CA ALA A 174 6.46 0.26 15.20
C ALA A 174 6.71 -1.21 14.83
N THR A 175 5.68 -2.06 14.81
CA THR A 175 5.80 -3.49 14.44
C THR A 175 6.06 -3.66 12.94
N ARG A 176 5.65 -2.67 12.15
CA ARG A 176 5.84 -2.60 10.71
C ARG A 176 6.19 -1.16 10.34
N GLU A 177 7.24 -1.02 9.54
CA GLU A 177 7.76 0.25 9.05
C GLU A 177 8.11 0.11 7.56
N LEU A 178 7.89 1.16 6.78
CA LEU A 178 8.38 1.31 5.43
C LEU A 178 9.03 2.69 5.29
N THR A 179 10.22 2.75 4.71
CA THR A 179 10.95 3.99 4.46
C THR A 179 11.21 4.16 2.96
N LEU A 180 10.86 5.33 2.43
CA LEU A 180 11.06 5.73 1.03
C LEU A 180 11.71 7.12 0.94
N CYS A 181 12.38 7.39 -0.17
CA CYS A 181 12.84 8.73 -0.56
C CYS A 181 12.96 8.83 -2.09
N GLY A 182 13.46 9.97 -2.59
CA GLY A 182 13.63 10.22 -4.01
C GLY A 182 12.32 10.43 -4.79
N TYR A 183 12.25 9.88 -6.00
CA TYR A 183 11.19 10.10 -6.98
C TYR A 183 10.27 8.89 -7.12
N ASN A 184 9.00 9.04 -6.78
CA ASN A 184 8.00 7.95 -6.85
C ASN A 184 6.68 8.40 -7.51
N SER A 185 6.71 9.51 -8.26
CA SER A 185 5.49 10.04 -8.88
C SER A 185 4.92 9.04 -9.89
N GLY A 186 3.61 8.83 -9.85
CA GLY A 186 2.88 7.86 -10.68
C GLY A 186 2.85 6.44 -10.13
N GLN A 187 3.58 6.15 -9.03
CA GLN A 187 3.56 4.85 -8.37
C GLN A 187 2.53 4.82 -7.23
N HIS A 188 2.29 3.63 -6.69
CA HIS A 188 1.43 3.41 -5.53
C HIS A 188 1.98 2.30 -4.63
N LEU A 189 1.54 2.27 -3.39
CA LEU A 189 1.81 1.16 -2.48
C LEU A 189 0.62 0.85 -1.58
N TYR A 190 0.57 -0.38 -1.09
CA TYR A 190 -0.40 -0.89 -0.13
C TYR A 190 0.31 -1.17 1.20
N PHE A 191 -0.29 -0.71 2.29
CA PHE A 191 0.21 -0.91 3.64
C PHE A 191 -0.86 -1.60 4.50
N ASP A 192 -0.53 -2.77 5.01
CA ASP A 192 -1.45 -3.56 5.84
C ASP A 192 -1.61 -2.93 7.23
N VAL A 193 -2.86 -2.78 7.65
CA VAL A 193 -3.26 -2.19 8.94
C VAL A 193 -4.25 -3.05 9.73
N GLU A 194 -4.49 -4.30 9.34
CA GLU A 194 -5.53 -5.19 9.92
C GLU A 194 -5.59 -5.16 11.46
N ASN A 195 -4.46 -5.31 12.15
CA ASN A 195 -4.39 -5.41 13.62
C ASN A 195 -3.93 -4.13 14.33
N VAL A 196 -4.09 -2.95 13.70
CA VAL A 196 -3.72 -1.66 14.30
C VAL A 196 -4.85 -0.63 14.14
N ASP A 197 -4.96 0.34 15.03
CA ASP A 197 -6.01 1.37 14.97
C ASP A 197 -5.70 2.51 13.97
N GLY A 198 -4.44 2.60 13.56
CA GLY A 198 -3.96 3.62 12.65
C GLY A 198 -2.46 3.53 12.40
N ILE A 199 -1.96 4.45 11.60
CA ILE A 199 -0.55 4.58 11.24
C ILE A 199 -0.10 6.02 11.38
N GLN A 200 1.20 6.21 11.49
CA GLN A 200 1.86 7.49 11.46
C GLN A 200 2.73 7.59 10.21
N ILE A 201 2.62 8.73 9.56
CA ILE A 201 3.48 9.13 8.46
C ILE A 201 4.43 10.18 9.02
N ASP A 202 5.73 9.92 8.95
CA ASP A 202 6.79 10.82 9.37
C ASP A 202 7.64 11.19 8.16
N MET A 203 7.63 12.47 7.80
CA MET A 203 8.59 13.05 6.87
C MET A 203 9.70 13.73 7.67
N VAL A 204 10.94 13.29 7.50
CA VAL A 204 12.15 13.96 8.01
C VAL A 204 12.86 14.57 6.81
N LEU A 205 13.16 15.86 6.88
CA LEU A 205 13.69 16.61 5.74
C LEU A 205 14.98 17.33 6.12
N ALA A 206 16.03 17.18 5.32
CA ALA A 206 17.29 17.87 5.53
C ALA A 206 17.15 19.37 5.25
N LYS A 207 17.99 20.21 5.88
CA LYS A 207 17.98 21.68 5.65
C LYS A 207 18.52 22.10 4.27
N LYS A 208 19.00 21.15 3.47
CA LYS A 208 19.51 21.38 2.12
C LYS A 208 18.41 21.89 1.20
N ALA A 209 18.78 22.76 0.27
CA ALA A 209 17.87 23.31 -0.74
C ALA A 209 17.62 22.27 -1.84
N VAL A 210 16.64 21.40 -1.62
CA VAL A 210 16.13 20.44 -2.61
C VAL A 210 14.71 20.86 -2.99
N GLN A 211 14.33 20.67 -4.26
CA GLN A 211 12.97 20.92 -4.72
C GLN A 211 12.07 19.79 -4.22
N ARG A 212 11.34 20.03 -3.14
CA ARG A 212 10.47 19.05 -2.50
C ARG A 212 9.02 19.36 -2.82
N ILE A 213 8.32 18.36 -3.31
CA ILE A 213 6.88 18.40 -3.54
C ILE A 213 6.29 17.03 -3.29
N TRP A 214 5.16 16.99 -2.60
CA TRP A 214 4.39 15.77 -2.46
C TRP A 214 2.89 16.06 -2.47
N GLU A 215 2.19 15.15 -3.09
CA GLU A 215 0.76 15.00 -3.09
C GLU A 215 0.45 13.52 -3.17
N VAL A 216 0.10 12.96 -2.02
CA VAL A 216 -0.15 11.53 -1.84
C VAL A 216 -1.63 11.34 -1.52
N VAL A 217 -2.33 10.54 -2.31
CA VAL A 217 -3.73 10.17 -2.01
C VAL A 217 -3.71 9.01 -1.04
N ILE A 218 -4.36 9.18 0.10
CA ILE A 218 -4.51 8.15 1.12
C ILE A 218 -5.93 7.60 0.99
N THR A 219 -6.02 6.34 0.58
CA THR A 219 -7.28 5.60 0.41
C THR A 219 -7.31 4.44 1.39
N GLN A 220 -8.35 4.36 2.21
CA GLN A 220 -8.57 3.27 3.15
C GLN A 220 -9.41 2.19 2.50
N ILE A 221 -8.94 0.94 2.58
CA ILE A 221 -9.51 -0.20 1.90
C ILE A 221 -10.10 -1.17 2.93
N PRO A 222 -11.43 -1.41 2.89
CA PRO A 222 -12.08 -2.41 3.72
C PRO A 222 -11.70 -3.84 3.31
N PHE A 223 -11.97 -4.79 4.22
CA PHE A 223 -11.57 -6.20 4.05
C PHE A 223 -12.07 -6.85 2.74
N ASP A 224 -13.28 -6.51 2.30
CA ASP A 224 -13.93 -7.06 1.10
C ASP A 224 -13.23 -6.64 -0.20
N GLN A 225 -12.48 -5.54 -0.18
CA GLN A 225 -11.79 -4.95 -1.33
C GLN A 225 -10.26 -5.04 -1.22
N ARG A 226 -9.76 -5.77 -0.22
CA ARG A 226 -8.32 -5.87 0.03
C ARG A 226 -7.59 -6.56 -1.12
N THR A 227 -6.36 -6.13 -1.37
CA THR A 227 -5.44 -6.84 -2.25
C THR A 227 -4.90 -8.08 -1.54
N PRO A 228 -4.33 -9.06 -2.28
CA PRO A 228 -3.71 -10.22 -1.66
C PRO A 228 -2.64 -9.80 -0.64
N PRO A 229 -2.54 -10.51 0.50
CA PRO A 229 -1.56 -10.17 1.54
C PRO A 229 -0.13 -10.34 1.01
N GLY A 230 0.80 -9.50 1.47
CA GLY A 230 2.21 -9.54 1.09
C GLY A 230 2.57 -8.74 -0.17
N CYS A 231 1.59 -8.16 -0.86
CA CYS A 231 1.83 -7.34 -2.05
C CYS A 231 1.99 -5.86 -1.66
N LEU A 232 3.20 -5.31 -1.78
CA LEU A 232 3.43 -3.86 -1.59
C LEU A 232 2.87 -3.06 -2.76
N GLN A 233 3.06 -3.56 -3.99
CA GLN A 233 2.43 -2.99 -5.17
C GLN A 233 1.46 -4.00 -5.77
N TYR A 234 0.29 -3.54 -6.20
CA TYR A 234 -0.72 -4.38 -6.83
C TYR A 234 -1.22 -3.75 -8.12
N PHE A 235 -1.13 -4.49 -9.21
CA PHE A 235 -1.52 -4.05 -10.55
C PHE A 235 -2.69 -4.89 -11.07
N THR A 236 -3.50 -4.26 -11.91
CA THR A 236 -4.68 -4.84 -12.54
C THR A 236 -4.69 -4.49 -14.01
N GLY A 237 -5.37 -5.28 -14.84
CA GLY A 237 -5.38 -5.12 -16.28
C GLY A 237 -4.41 -6.09 -16.97
N SER A 238 -4.66 -6.33 -18.26
CA SER A 238 -3.88 -7.26 -19.07
C SER A 238 -2.49 -6.74 -19.41
N THR A 239 -2.27 -5.42 -19.41
CA THR A 239 -0.97 -4.82 -19.65
C THR A 239 -0.71 -3.68 -18.66
N GLY A 240 0.56 -3.41 -18.38
CA GLY A 240 0.93 -2.32 -17.50
C GLY A 240 2.44 -2.14 -17.38
N VAL A 241 2.84 -1.07 -16.70
CA VAL A 241 4.24 -0.76 -16.41
C VAL A 241 4.46 -0.94 -14.91
N ILE A 242 5.51 -1.68 -14.56
CA ILE A 242 5.93 -1.96 -13.19
C ILE A 242 7.33 -1.40 -12.98
N GLN A 243 7.53 -0.78 -11.83
CA GLN A 243 8.79 -0.12 -11.48
C GLN A 243 9.12 -0.38 -10.02
N THR A 244 10.41 -0.45 -9.72
CA THR A 244 10.88 -0.38 -8.34
C THR A 244 10.69 1.03 -7.78
N MET A 245 10.55 1.12 -6.45
CA MET A 245 10.58 2.40 -5.74
C MET A 245 11.88 3.16 -6.06
N ASN A 246 11.78 4.48 -6.25
CA ASN A 246 12.85 5.38 -6.68
C ASN A 246 13.50 5.07 -8.04
N PHE A 247 12.79 4.42 -8.97
CA PHE A 247 13.26 4.26 -10.34
C PHE A 247 13.23 5.60 -11.10
N ALA A 248 14.40 6.13 -11.46
CA ALA A 248 14.56 7.37 -12.23
C ALA A 248 15.94 7.42 -12.93
N ASP A 249 16.07 8.16 -14.04
CA ASP A 249 17.30 8.22 -14.86
C ASP A 249 18.58 8.61 -14.11
N ASN A 250 18.47 9.44 -13.07
CA ASN A 250 19.59 9.85 -12.20
C ASN A 250 19.43 9.32 -10.77
N GLY A 251 18.55 8.34 -10.59
CA GLY A 251 18.22 7.73 -9.32
C GLY A 251 19.20 6.62 -8.93
N ARG A 252 18.84 5.94 -7.86
CA ARG A 252 19.39 4.65 -7.43
C ARG A 252 18.24 3.92 -6.74
N HIS A 253 18.13 2.61 -6.92
CA HIS A 253 17.20 1.82 -6.13
C HIS A 253 17.46 2.02 -4.62
N LEU A 254 16.40 1.86 -3.83
CA LEU A 254 16.48 2.04 -2.39
C LEU A 254 17.08 0.78 -1.77
N ALA A 255 18.01 0.94 -0.83
CA ALA A 255 18.52 -0.17 -0.03
C ALA A 255 17.47 -0.65 0.99
N ASN A 256 17.69 -1.87 1.52
CA ASN A 256 16.83 -2.48 2.54
C ASN A 256 15.37 -2.61 2.11
N GLN A 257 15.15 -3.04 0.87
CA GLN A 257 13.80 -3.25 0.34
C GLN A 257 13.55 -4.73 0.15
N ASP A 258 12.51 -5.24 0.82
CA ASP A 258 12.03 -6.61 0.63
C ASP A 258 10.51 -6.57 0.48
N TYR A 259 10.06 -6.67 -0.77
CA TYR A 259 8.63 -6.61 -1.08
C TYR A 259 8.26 -7.35 -2.36
N SER A 260 6.99 -7.70 -2.48
CA SER A 260 6.44 -8.27 -3.70
C SER A 260 5.59 -7.27 -4.48
N ILE A 261 5.77 -7.28 -5.80
CA ILE A 261 4.86 -6.67 -6.77
C ILE A 261 3.93 -7.76 -7.26
N CYS A 262 2.63 -7.55 -7.17
CA CYS A 262 1.63 -8.54 -7.55
C CYS A 262 0.76 -8.02 -8.70
N ILE A 263 0.40 -8.93 -9.60
CA ILE A 263 -0.42 -8.61 -10.78
C ILE A 263 -1.64 -9.52 -10.75
N ARG A 264 -2.84 -8.93 -10.84
CA ARG A 264 -4.08 -9.71 -10.90
C ARG A 264 -4.15 -10.45 -12.23
N GLN A 265 -4.26 -11.78 -12.18
CA GLN A 265 -4.59 -12.57 -13.36
C GLN A 265 -6.00 -12.21 -13.86
N GLU A 266 -6.09 -11.70 -15.08
CA GLU A 266 -7.37 -11.37 -15.72
C GLU A 266 -8.07 -12.62 -16.25
N SER A 267 -9.38 -12.53 -16.47
CA SER A 267 -10.15 -13.64 -17.04
C SER A 267 -9.58 -14.08 -18.39
N ASN A 268 -9.43 -15.39 -18.60
CA ASN A 268 -8.88 -16.01 -19.80
C ASN A 268 -7.38 -15.75 -20.06
N MET A 269 -6.63 -15.25 -19.07
CA MET A 269 -5.17 -15.14 -19.16
C MET A 269 -4.50 -16.28 -18.40
N CYS A 270 -3.51 -16.95 -18.99
CA CYS A 270 -2.82 -18.10 -18.39
C CYS A 270 -1.33 -17.86 -18.14
N SER A 271 -0.71 -16.97 -18.91
CA SER A 271 0.71 -16.65 -18.78
C SER A 271 0.93 -15.14 -18.75
N ILE A 272 2.13 -14.72 -18.41
CA ILE A 272 2.55 -13.34 -18.40
C ILE A 272 3.93 -13.20 -19.05
N SER A 273 4.08 -12.18 -19.89
CA SER A 273 5.33 -11.79 -20.52
C SER A 273 5.83 -10.51 -19.88
N TYR A 274 7.14 -10.43 -19.62
CA TYR A 274 7.84 -9.26 -19.15
C TYR A 274 8.86 -8.77 -20.19
N GLU A 275 8.88 -7.47 -20.44
CA GLU A 275 9.83 -6.80 -21.32
C GLU A 275 10.39 -5.56 -20.62
N GLN A 276 11.64 -5.17 -20.89
CA GLN A 276 12.21 -3.94 -20.34
C GLN A 276 11.53 -2.70 -20.95
N CYS A 277 11.29 -1.66 -20.15
CA CYS A 277 10.70 -0.41 -20.67
C CYS A 277 11.60 0.29 -21.71
N SER A 278 12.92 0.15 -21.58
CA SER A 278 13.95 0.61 -22.49
C SER A 278 15.24 -0.21 -22.28
N GLU A 279 16.24 -0.08 -23.16
CA GLU A 279 17.52 -0.82 -23.06
C GLU A 279 18.29 -0.56 -21.74
N ASP A 280 18.07 0.60 -21.13
CA ASP A 280 18.72 1.01 -19.88
C ASP A 280 17.79 0.93 -18.66
N SER A 281 16.62 0.32 -18.82
CA SER A 281 15.58 0.25 -17.77
C SER A 281 15.77 -0.87 -16.75
N PHE A 282 16.83 -1.67 -16.87
CA PHE A 282 17.17 -2.72 -15.91
C PHE A 282 18.64 -2.59 -15.54
N ARG A 283 18.92 -2.19 -14.30
CA ARG A 283 20.27 -2.03 -13.75
C ARG A 283 20.26 -2.37 -12.26
N ILE A 284 20.69 -3.59 -11.94
CA ILE A 284 20.85 -4.09 -10.58
C ILE A 284 22.23 -4.73 -10.52
N ALA A 285 23.17 -4.13 -9.80
CA ALA A 285 24.54 -4.59 -9.82
C ALA A 285 24.69 -6.03 -9.26
N PRO A 286 25.44 -6.92 -9.93
CA PRO A 286 25.87 -8.16 -9.32
C PRO A 286 26.93 -7.90 -8.24
N ASN A 287 27.16 -8.89 -7.38
CA ASN A 287 28.20 -8.86 -6.36
C ASN A 287 29.59 -8.75 -7.02
N THR A 288 30.47 -7.93 -6.46
CA THR A 288 31.87 -7.87 -6.91
C THR A 288 32.62 -9.10 -6.43
N GLU A 289 33.52 -9.65 -7.26
CA GLU A 289 34.28 -10.90 -7.00
C GLU A 289 35.02 -10.95 -5.65
N ASN A 290 35.21 -9.82 -4.96
CA ASN A 290 35.85 -9.75 -3.65
C ASN A 290 34.94 -10.14 -2.47
N ASP A 291 33.62 -10.24 -2.67
CA ASP A 291 32.64 -10.70 -1.66
C ASP A 291 32.30 -12.19 -1.77
N LEU A 292 32.88 -12.89 -2.75
CA LEU A 292 32.87 -14.35 -2.77
C LEU A 292 33.83 -14.83 -1.68
N ASP A 293 33.32 -15.01 -0.47
CA ASP A 293 34.06 -15.55 0.65
C ASP A 293 34.47 -17.00 0.30
N THR A 294 35.63 -17.16 -0.32
CA THR A 294 36.21 -18.46 -0.74
C THR A 294 36.55 -19.40 0.43
N ASN A 295 36.00 -19.16 1.63
CA ASN A 295 36.30 -19.90 2.86
C ASN A 295 35.18 -20.82 3.35
N SER A 296 34.08 -21.00 2.61
CA SER A 296 33.04 -22.00 2.95
C SER A 296 33.03 -23.25 2.05
N ILE A 297 34.06 -23.45 1.21
CA ILE A 297 34.27 -24.76 0.57
C ILE A 297 35.21 -25.55 1.47
N GLU A 298 34.65 -26.19 2.50
CA GLU A 298 35.27 -27.43 2.98
C GLU A 298 35.22 -28.39 1.78
N GLU A 299 36.40 -28.75 1.26
CA GLU A 299 36.57 -29.81 0.26
C GLU A 299 36.15 -31.17 0.86
N GLY A 300 34.84 -31.36 1.01
CA GLY A 300 34.23 -32.66 1.19
C GLY A 300 34.26 -33.37 -0.14
N SER A 301 35.19 -34.31 -0.31
CA SER A 301 35.25 -35.21 -1.46
C SER A 301 33.98 -36.08 -1.52
N GLY A 302 32.96 -35.58 -2.18
CA GLY A 302 31.71 -36.28 -2.46
C GLY A 302 31.31 -36.03 -3.92
N ASP A 303 31.20 -37.11 -4.68
CA ASP A 303 30.73 -37.15 -6.06
C ASP A 303 29.21 -36.83 -6.06
N TYR A 304 28.87 -35.55 -6.19
CA TYR A 304 27.49 -35.06 -6.29
C TYR A 304 27.37 -34.08 -7.45
N ASP A 305 26.24 -34.16 -8.15
CA ASP A 305 25.95 -33.55 -9.45
C ASP A 305 26.20 -32.02 -9.50
N ASN A 306 26.91 -31.59 -10.55
CA ASN A 306 27.31 -30.19 -10.80
C ASN A 306 26.14 -29.20 -11.04
N GLU A 307 24.90 -29.67 -11.19
CA GLU A 307 23.74 -28.86 -11.63
C GLU A 307 23.07 -28.07 -10.49
N LEU A 308 23.09 -28.59 -9.25
CA LEU A 308 22.67 -27.83 -8.07
C LEU A 308 23.62 -26.68 -7.72
N GLN A 309 24.78 -26.62 -8.36
CA GLN A 309 25.78 -25.59 -8.07
C GLN A 309 25.55 -24.29 -8.85
N GLU A 310 24.82 -24.28 -9.98
CA GLU A 310 24.58 -23.04 -10.75
C GLU A 310 23.47 -22.15 -10.17
N SER A 311 22.38 -22.73 -9.67
CA SER A 311 21.34 -21.97 -8.97
C SER A 311 21.81 -21.49 -7.59
N VAL A 312 22.62 -22.29 -6.89
CA VAL A 312 23.30 -21.89 -5.64
C VAL A 312 24.34 -20.80 -5.91
N ARG A 313 25.09 -20.87 -7.03
CA ARG A 313 26.00 -19.78 -7.46
C ARG A 313 25.23 -18.49 -7.79
N ALA A 314 24.08 -18.54 -8.44
CA ALA A 314 23.29 -17.33 -8.73
C ALA A 314 22.75 -16.64 -7.45
N VAL A 315 22.45 -17.42 -6.41
CA VAL A 315 22.09 -16.90 -5.08
C VAL A 315 23.27 -16.18 -4.43
N ASP A 316 24.49 -16.69 -4.60
CA ASP A 316 25.74 -16.10 -4.07
C ASP A 316 26.27 -14.91 -4.91
N LEU A 317 25.88 -14.79 -6.18
CA LEU A 317 26.34 -13.71 -7.08
C LEU A 317 25.45 -12.45 -7.08
N CYS A 318 24.22 -12.51 -6.59
CA CYS A 318 23.30 -11.36 -6.57
C CYS A 318 22.77 -11.10 -5.15
N ASN A 319 23.34 -10.14 -4.44
CA ASN A 319 22.80 -9.63 -3.17
C ASN A 319 21.50 -8.86 -3.44
N ASP A 320 21.57 -7.91 -4.37
CA ASP A 320 20.40 -7.23 -4.90
C ASP A 320 19.87 -8.01 -6.10
N LYS A 321 18.57 -8.32 -6.08
CA LYS A 321 17.93 -9.12 -7.12
C LYS A 321 16.43 -8.89 -7.19
N ILE A 322 15.88 -9.23 -8.35
CA ILE A 322 14.47 -9.52 -8.49
C ILE A 322 14.26 -11.02 -8.71
N VAL A 323 13.12 -11.52 -8.27
CA VAL A 323 12.71 -12.91 -8.46
C VAL A 323 11.47 -12.94 -9.35
N LEU A 324 11.58 -13.55 -10.52
CA LEU A 324 10.46 -13.81 -11.42
C LEU A 324 10.10 -15.29 -11.30
N PRO A 325 8.94 -15.65 -10.73
CA PRO A 325 8.49 -17.04 -10.70
C PRO A 325 8.32 -17.57 -12.11
N CYS A 326 8.67 -18.82 -12.32
CA CYS A 326 8.42 -19.53 -13.55
C CYS A 326 8.28 -21.03 -13.32
N ASP A 327 7.57 -21.66 -14.25
CA ASP A 327 7.38 -23.10 -14.23
C ASP A 327 8.64 -23.76 -14.82
N SER A 328 9.40 -24.47 -13.98
CA SER A 328 10.45 -25.34 -14.48
C SER A 328 9.85 -26.66 -14.95
N GLU A 329 10.18 -27.09 -16.17
CA GLU A 329 9.91 -28.47 -16.63
C GLU A 329 10.94 -29.47 -16.04
N GLU A 330 11.33 -29.33 -14.78
CA GLU A 330 12.40 -30.17 -14.19
C GLU A 330 11.89 -31.51 -13.62
N LEU A 331 10.57 -31.77 -13.66
CA LEU A 331 10.02 -33.04 -13.19
C LEU A 331 9.99 -34.15 -14.25
N LEU A 332 10.47 -33.91 -15.47
CA LEU A 332 10.53 -34.94 -16.52
C LEU A 332 11.88 -34.90 -17.26
N MET A 333 12.75 -35.84 -16.86
CA MET A 333 13.89 -36.42 -17.60
C MET A 333 15.31 -35.90 -17.23
N PRO A 334 16.17 -36.74 -16.60
CA PRO A 334 17.57 -36.44 -16.42
C PRO A 334 18.35 -36.74 -17.71
N GLY A 335 19.16 -35.80 -18.17
CA GLY A 335 20.23 -36.02 -19.14
C GLY A 335 19.95 -35.51 -20.56
N ILE A 336 20.47 -34.31 -20.86
CA ILE A 336 21.27 -33.91 -22.04
C ILE A 336 21.37 -32.37 -21.98
N PHE A 337 22.49 -31.86 -21.44
CA PHE A 337 22.78 -30.42 -21.39
C PHE A 337 23.74 -30.01 -22.51
N GLY A 338 23.41 -28.91 -23.17
CA GLY A 338 24.25 -28.21 -24.14
C GLY A 338 23.42 -27.64 -25.29
N MET A 339 23.06 -26.35 -25.18
CA MET A 339 22.25 -25.56 -26.12
C MET A 339 20.74 -25.85 -26.10
N ASN A 340 20.00 -25.20 -25.20
CA ASN A 340 18.59 -24.88 -25.47
C ASN A 340 18.21 -23.50 -24.89
N PRO A 341 17.58 -22.61 -25.68
CA PRO A 341 16.99 -21.37 -25.19
C PRO A 341 15.67 -21.72 -24.50
N GLY A 342 15.69 -21.86 -23.17
CA GLY A 342 14.49 -22.28 -22.43
C GLY A 342 14.65 -22.55 -20.94
N HIS A 343 15.84 -22.42 -20.36
CA HIS A 343 15.96 -22.46 -18.90
C HIS A 343 15.44 -21.15 -18.31
N CYS A 344 14.34 -21.23 -17.59
CA CYS A 344 13.89 -20.10 -16.82
C CYS A 344 14.78 -19.91 -15.58
N ASN A 345 15.48 -18.78 -15.54
CA ASN A 345 16.20 -18.35 -14.35
C ASN A 345 15.25 -17.57 -13.45
N LEU A 346 15.08 -17.99 -12.19
CA LEU A 346 14.21 -17.32 -11.23
C LEU A 346 14.80 -15.99 -10.75
N ILE A 347 16.13 -15.87 -10.72
CA ILE A 347 16.86 -14.75 -10.10
C ILE A 347 17.49 -13.88 -11.17
N HIS A 348 17.17 -12.58 -11.16
CA HIS A 348 17.74 -11.62 -12.10
C HIS A 348 18.46 -10.49 -11.37
N CYS A 349 19.74 -10.33 -11.70
CA CYS A 349 20.54 -9.13 -11.50
C CYS A 349 21.43 -8.93 -12.74
N GLY A 350 22.01 -7.74 -12.89
CA GLY A 350 22.88 -7.36 -13.99
C GLY A 350 22.48 -6.04 -14.65
N SER A 351 23.12 -5.78 -15.79
CA SER A 351 22.84 -4.61 -16.62
C SER A 351 21.72 -4.82 -17.63
N THR A 352 21.12 -6.00 -17.72
CA THR A 352 19.98 -6.24 -18.61
C THR A 352 19.17 -7.39 -18.05
N LEU A 353 17.86 -7.35 -18.23
CA LEU A 353 17.01 -8.49 -17.93
C LEU A 353 17.27 -9.66 -18.89
N CYS A 354 17.78 -9.35 -20.09
CA CYS A 354 17.86 -10.30 -21.18
C CYS A 354 19.06 -11.24 -21.14
N PRO A 355 18.90 -12.49 -21.62
CA PRO A 355 20.03 -13.38 -21.87
C PRO A 355 21.05 -12.76 -22.84
N ALA A 356 22.31 -13.20 -22.73
CA ALA A 356 23.41 -12.68 -23.54
C ALA A 356 23.11 -12.76 -25.05
N GLY A 357 23.14 -11.61 -25.73
CA GLY A 357 22.98 -11.50 -27.19
C GLY A 357 21.54 -11.36 -27.70
N GLN A 358 20.53 -11.23 -26.81
CA GLN A 358 19.15 -10.94 -27.20
C GLN A 358 18.69 -9.61 -26.59
N SER A 359 18.43 -8.59 -27.40
CA SER A 359 17.77 -7.36 -26.97
C SER A 359 16.97 -6.74 -28.13
N PRO A 360 15.68 -6.39 -27.95
CA PRO A 360 14.83 -6.65 -26.78
C PRO A 360 14.48 -8.15 -26.67
N CYS A 361 14.28 -8.62 -25.44
CA CYS A 361 13.81 -9.97 -25.15
C CYS A 361 12.49 -9.91 -24.36
N LYS A 362 11.72 -10.99 -24.43
CA LYS A 362 10.53 -11.21 -23.62
C LYS A 362 10.76 -12.43 -22.73
N ILE A 363 10.52 -12.27 -21.43
CA ILE A 363 10.54 -13.37 -20.46
C ILE A 363 9.10 -13.76 -20.18
N GLU A 364 8.73 -14.97 -20.57
CA GLU A 364 7.40 -15.52 -20.36
C GLU A 364 7.38 -16.45 -19.15
N SER A 365 6.27 -16.41 -18.40
CA SER A 365 6.01 -17.28 -17.26
C SER A 365 4.54 -17.64 -17.18
N SER A 366 4.26 -18.92 -16.97
CA SER A 366 2.93 -19.45 -16.65
C SER A 366 2.72 -19.66 -15.13
N ALA A 367 3.72 -19.34 -14.31
CA ALA A 367 3.65 -19.55 -12.87
C ALA A 367 2.60 -18.64 -12.23
N THR A 368 1.72 -19.22 -11.40
CA THR A 368 0.67 -18.50 -10.68
C THR A 368 0.89 -18.57 -9.17
N PRO A 369 0.58 -17.51 -8.40
CA PRO A 369 0.10 -16.19 -8.86
C PRO A 369 1.20 -15.37 -9.56
N PHE A 370 0.81 -14.46 -10.47
CA PHE A 370 1.75 -13.53 -11.09
C PHE A 370 2.27 -12.53 -10.05
N ASN A 371 3.51 -12.72 -9.63
CA ASN A 371 4.20 -11.82 -8.73
C ASN A 371 5.67 -11.67 -9.09
N ILE A 372 6.32 -10.67 -8.51
CA ILE A 372 7.74 -10.39 -8.65
C ILE A 372 8.26 -10.06 -7.25
N GLY A 373 9.26 -10.79 -6.80
CA GLY A 373 9.99 -10.47 -5.57
C GLY A 373 11.04 -9.40 -5.84
N VAL A 374 11.12 -8.38 -5.00
CA VAL A 374 12.19 -7.37 -5.00
C VAL A 374 12.95 -7.54 -3.70
N HIS A 375 14.23 -7.85 -3.80
CA HIS A 375 15.12 -8.04 -2.65
C HIS A 375 16.38 -7.20 -2.85
N PHE A 376 16.40 -6.02 -2.23
CA PHE A 376 17.57 -5.14 -2.17
C PHE A 376 18.11 -5.14 -0.75
N GLY A 377 19.33 -5.64 -0.61
CA GLY A 377 19.97 -5.95 0.65
C GLY A 377 20.45 -4.72 1.43
N GLU A 378 21.13 -5.02 2.53
CA GLU A 378 21.93 -4.04 3.25
C GLU A 378 23.16 -3.69 2.43
N THR A 379 23.46 -2.40 2.33
CA THR A 379 24.55 -1.90 1.50
C THR A 379 25.88 -2.54 1.86
N ILE A 380 26.58 -3.06 0.85
CA ILE A 380 28.00 -3.38 0.99
C ILE A 380 28.83 -2.25 0.40
N SER A 381 29.89 -1.85 1.11
CA SER A 381 30.77 -0.72 0.76
C SER A 381 31.46 -0.80 -0.62
N ASN A 382 31.26 -1.89 -1.36
CA ASN A 382 31.85 -2.19 -2.68
C ASN A 382 30.80 -2.35 -3.79
N GLU A 383 29.55 -1.90 -3.60
CA GLU A 383 28.57 -1.86 -4.68
C GLU A 383 29.07 -1.03 -5.86
N LEU A 384 28.83 -1.55 -7.08
CA LEU A 384 29.14 -0.89 -8.34
C LEU A 384 28.51 0.51 -8.43
N SER A 385 28.88 1.25 -9.48
CA SER A 385 28.52 2.66 -9.63
C SER A 385 27.00 2.90 -9.45
N PRO A 386 26.57 4.09 -9.00
CA PRO A 386 25.15 4.39 -8.83
C PRO A 386 24.33 4.19 -10.11
N GLU A 387 24.97 4.35 -11.27
CA GLU A 387 24.39 4.20 -12.60
C GLU A 387 24.08 2.73 -12.93
N ASP A 388 24.74 1.78 -12.26
CA ASP A 388 24.50 0.34 -12.38
C ASP A 388 23.41 -0.17 -11.43
N ASN A 389 22.84 0.72 -10.61
CA ASN A 389 21.88 0.40 -9.54
C ASN A 389 20.61 1.25 -9.64
N LEU A 390 20.07 1.46 -10.84
CA LEU A 390 18.82 2.21 -11.05
C LEU A 390 17.58 1.46 -10.54
N GLY A 391 17.63 0.12 -10.52
CA GLY A 391 16.49 -0.77 -10.26
C GLY A 391 15.93 -1.36 -11.55
N MET A 392 14.60 -1.53 -11.60
CA MET A 392 13.93 -2.05 -12.79
C MET A 392 12.71 -1.23 -13.20
N CYS A 393 12.48 -1.16 -14.51
CA CYS A 393 11.20 -0.87 -15.14
C CYS A 393 10.90 -1.94 -16.17
N LEU A 394 9.78 -2.64 -15.98
CA LEU A 394 9.30 -3.65 -16.90
C LEU A 394 7.89 -3.30 -17.38
N VAL A 395 7.58 -3.69 -18.61
CA VAL A 395 6.23 -3.75 -19.15
C VAL A 395 5.78 -5.19 -19.04
N TYR A 396 4.61 -5.42 -18.45
CA TYR A 396 4.00 -6.74 -18.43
C TYR A 396 2.84 -6.81 -19.43
N GLU A 397 2.67 -7.99 -20.02
CA GLU A 397 1.55 -8.33 -20.89
C GLU A 397 1.07 -9.75 -20.54
N GLN A 398 -0.20 -9.87 -20.16
CA GLN A 398 -0.82 -11.16 -19.90
C GLN A 398 -1.23 -11.81 -21.21
N ILE A 399 -0.87 -13.09 -21.36
CA ILE A 399 -1.09 -13.90 -22.54
C ILE A 399 -2.36 -14.74 -22.33
N PRO A 400 -3.29 -14.74 -23.30
CA PRO A 400 -4.49 -15.57 -23.24
C PRO A 400 -4.16 -17.06 -23.15
N CYS A 401 -5.02 -17.81 -22.48
CA CYS A 401 -4.96 -19.28 -22.50
C CYS A 401 -5.18 -19.82 -23.93
N GLU A 402 -4.28 -20.69 -24.40
CA GLU A 402 -4.50 -21.44 -25.64
C GLU A 402 -5.46 -22.61 -25.32
N PHE A 403 -6.65 -22.62 -25.95
CA PHE A 403 -7.68 -23.65 -25.77
C PHE A 403 -8.00 -24.38 -27.08
#